data_AF-A0A818EX84-F1
#
_entry.id   AF-A0A818EX84-F1
#
_cell.length_a   1.000
_cell.length_b   1.000
_cell.length_c   1.000
_cell.angle_alpha   90.00
_cell.angle_beta   90.00
_cell.angle_gamma   90.00
#
_symmetry.space_group_name_H-M   'P 1'
#
loop_
_entity.id
_entity.type
_entity.pdbx_description
1 polymer ?
#
loop_
_entity_poly.entity_id
_entity_poly.type
_entity_poly.pdbx_seq_one_letter_code
_entity_poly.pdbx_strand_id
1 'polypeptide(L)'
;MVDEYKQALGTEISWPAFTSTSKDPQVAECYNGNTLFVISMEETKKERSDISSISHYPDEQEVLLPQHSSFEIEKVEHNVESGTYLIDLKALP
;
A
#
# COMPACT_ATOMS: atom_id res chain seq x y z
N MET A 1 -9.51 -6.67 10.25
CA MET A 1 -8.53 -6.07 9.31
C MET A 1 -7.38 -5.37 10.03
N VAL A 2 -7.51 -4.14 10.55
CA VAL A 2 -6.35 -3.44 11.17
C VAL A 2 -5.69 -4.24 12.32
N ASP A 3 -6.47 -4.92 13.16
CA ASP A 3 -5.91 -5.72 14.25
C ASP A 3 -5.08 -6.92 13.76
N GLU A 4 -5.37 -7.46 12.58
CA GLU A 4 -4.55 -8.51 11.95
C GLU A 4 -3.17 -7.95 11.60
N TYR A 5 -3.10 -6.72 11.07
CA TYR A 5 -1.83 -6.04 10.79
C TYR A 5 -1.04 -5.71 12.07
N LYS A 6 -1.74 -5.31 13.15
CA LYS A 6 -1.09 -5.11 14.46
C LYS A 6 -0.48 -6.41 15.00
N GLN A 7 -1.19 -7.54 14.86
CA GLN A 7 -0.72 -8.85 15.31
C GLN A 7 0.43 -9.39 14.45
N ALA A 8 0.47 -9.01 13.17
CA ALA A 8 1.49 -9.40 12.21
C ALA A 8 2.68 -8.42 12.13
N LEU A 9 2.82 -7.48 13.07
CA LEU A 9 3.92 -6.52 13.10
C LEU A 9 5.28 -7.25 13.13
N GLY A 10 6.20 -6.85 12.25
CA GLY A 10 7.51 -7.49 12.08
C GLY A 10 7.48 -8.87 11.42
N THR A 11 6.33 -9.26 10.84
CA THR A 11 6.18 -10.51 10.08
C THR A 11 5.92 -10.23 8.61
N GLU A 12 6.15 -11.25 7.79
CA GLU A 12 5.80 -11.23 6.37
C GLU A 12 4.31 -11.56 6.16
N ILE A 13 3.65 -10.74 5.35
CA ILE A 13 2.31 -10.96 4.85
C ILE A 13 2.32 -10.98 3.32
N SER A 14 1.35 -11.68 2.72
CA SER A 14 1.17 -11.72 1.26
C SER A 14 -0.23 -11.27 0.88
N TRP A 15 -0.33 -10.40 -0.11
CA TRP A 15 -1.61 -9.99 -0.70
C TRP A 15 -1.92 -10.86 -1.92
N PRO A 16 -2.94 -11.75 -1.86
CA PRO A 16 -3.16 -12.73 -2.92
C PRO A 16 -3.75 -12.14 -4.20
N ALA A 17 -4.37 -10.97 -4.13
CA ALA A 17 -4.97 -10.30 -5.28
C ALA A 17 -4.01 -9.27 -5.89
N PHE A 18 -4.24 -8.93 -7.16
CA PHE A 18 -3.72 -7.68 -7.71
C PHE A 18 -4.19 -6.51 -6.85
N THR A 19 -3.28 -5.57 -6.58
CA THR A 19 -3.58 -4.41 -5.74
C THR A 19 -3.19 -3.14 -6.47
N SER A 20 -4.18 -2.29 -6.73
CA SER A 20 -3.97 -0.94 -7.24
C SER A 20 -3.47 -0.03 -6.12
N THR A 21 -2.41 0.71 -6.38
CA THR A 21 -1.87 1.73 -5.47
C THR A 21 -1.59 3.01 -6.24
N SER A 22 -1.38 4.13 -5.54
CA SER A 22 -0.92 5.37 -6.16
C SER A 22 0.52 5.68 -5.77
N LYS A 23 1.29 6.26 -6.68
CA LYS A 23 2.61 6.85 -6.35
C LYS A 23 2.51 8.25 -5.74
N ASP A 24 1.31 8.85 -5.70
CA ASP A 24 1.05 10.15 -5.11
C ASP A 24 0.25 10.01 -3.81
N PRO A 25 0.83 10.35 -2.65
CA PRO A 25 0.14 10.29 -1.37
C PRO A 25 -1.15 11.12 -1.32
N GLN A 26 -1.19 12.28 -1.99
CA GLN A 26 -2.36 13.15 -1.97
C GLN A 26 -3.54 12.51 -2.70
N VAL A 27 -3.26 11.80 -3.79
CA VAL A 27 -4.26 11.02 -4.52
C VAL A 27 -4.74 9.84 -3.67
N ALA A 28 -3.84 9.12 -3.02
CA ALA A 28 -4.20 8.01 -2.15
C ALA A 28 -5.11 8.45 -0.98
N GLU A 29 -4.83 9.61 -0.38
CA GLU A 29 -5.62 10.18 0.72
C GLU A 29 -7.01 10.67 0.29
N CYS A 30 -7.23 10.94 -1.00
CA CYS A 30 -8.55 11.34 -1.52
C CYS A 30 -9.56 10.18 -1.48
N TYR A 31 -9.10 8.93 -1.45
CA TYR A 31 -10.00 7.78 -1.31
C TYR A 31 -10.53 7.72 0.12
N ASN A 32 -11.84 7.87 0.26
CA ASN A 32 -12.51 7.96 1.55
C ASN A 32 -12.38 6.63 2.31
N GLY A 33 -11.50 6.58 3.30
CA GLY A 33 -11.20 5.38 4.09
C GLY A 33 -10.58 5.72 5.44
N ASN A 34 -10.56 4.73 6.34
CA ASN A 34 -9.96 4.88 7.68
C ASN A 34 -8.58 4.21 7.78
N THR A 35 -8.01 3.75 6.67
CA THR A 35 -6.72 3.04 6.64
C THR A 35 -5.95 3.48 5.40
N LEU A 36 -4.69 3.86 5.58
CA LEU A 36 -3.74 4.19 4.52
C LEU A 36 -2.54 3.24 4.63
N PHE A 37 -2.27 2.52 3.54
CA PHE A 37 -1.08 1.67 3.42
C PHE A 37 0.03 2.46 2.74
N VAL A 38 1.15 2.64 3.42
CA VAL A 38 2.33 3.33 2.89
C VAL A 38 3.36 2.28 2.53
N ILE A 39 3.64 2.11 1.24
CA ILE A 39 4.47 1.01 0.77
C ILE A 39 5.84 1.52 0.31
N SER A 40 6.86 1.20 1.08
CA SER A 40 8.26 1.44 0.73
C SER A 40 8.74 0.36 -0.24
N MET A 41 9.14 0.77 -1.45
CA MET A 41 9.66 -0.13 -2.48
C MET A 41 11.10 0.23 -2.84
N GLU A 42 12.01 -0.74 -2.80
CA GLU A 42 13.31 -0.58 -3.42
C GLU A 42 13.15 -0.57 -4.96
N GLU A 43 13.87 0.34 -5.61
CA GLU A 43 13.73 0.62 -7.05
C GLU A 43 14.04 -0.61 -7.93
N THR A 44 14.87 -1.52 -7.41
CA THR A 44 15.51 -2.61 -8.17
C THR A 44 14.85 -3.99 -8.00
N LYS A 45 13.83 -4.14 -7.15
CA LYS A 45 13.46 -5.48 -6.65
C LYS A 45 12.01 -5.93 -6.80
N LYS A 46 11.09 -5.14 -7.40
CA LYS A 46 9.70 -5.58 -7.51
C LYS A 46 9.09 -5.43 -8.89
N GLU A 47 8.42 -6.50 -9.29
CA GLU A 47 7.41 -6.45 -10.34
C GLU A 47 6.29 -5.50 -9.88
N ARG A 48 6.23 -4.35 -10.53
CA ARG A 48 5.16 -3.36 -10.43
C ARG A 48 4.99 -2.74 -11.80
N SER A 49 3.76 -2.36 -12.15
CA SER A 49 3.50 -1.70 -13.42
C SER A 49 2.93 -0.32 -13.14
N ASP A 50 3.67 0.72 -13.50
CA ASP A 50 3.06 2.05 -13.62
C ASP A 50 2.13 2.00 -14.84
N ILE A 51 0.83 1.99 -14.57
CA ILE A 51 -0.21 1.91 -15.59
C ILE A 51 -0.92 3.25 -15.79
N SER A 52 -0.45 4.32 -15.12
CA SER A 52 -1.03 5.66 -15.24
C SER A 52 -1.16 6.13 -16.69
N SER A 53 -0.17 5.82 -17.54
CA SER A 53 -0.16 6.21 -18.96
C SER A 53 -1.21 5.53 -19.85
N ILE A 54 -1.74 4.39 -19.42
CA ILE A 54 -2.71 3.58 -20.17
C ILE A 54 -4.06 3.44 -19.47
N SER A 55 -4.17 3.91 -18.22
CA SER A 55 -5.40 3.92 -17.44
C SER A 55 -6.40 4.92 -18.01
N HIS A 56 -7.69 4.63 -17.85
CA HIS A 56 -8.75 5.61 -18.10
C HIS A 56 -8.72 6.78 -17.11
N TYR A 57 -8.01 6.63 -15.98
CA TYR A 57 -7.86 7.63 -14.93
C TYR A 57 -6.37 7.91 -14.66
N PRO A 58 -5.68 8.59 -15.59
CA PRO A 58 -4.23 8.82 -15.48
C PRO A 58 -3.84 9.64 -14.24
N ASP A 59 -4.74 10.53 -13.78
CA ASP A 59 -4.54 11.37 -12.60
C ASP A 59 -4.52 10.57 -11.28
N GLU A 60 -5.01 9.32 -11.28
CA GLU A 60 -4.89 8.43 -10.12
C GLU A 60 -3.43 7.98 -9.90
N GLN A 61 -2.57 8.19 -10.89
CA GLN A 61 -1.15 7.84 -10.84
C GLN A 61 -0.92 6.38 -10.41
N GLU A 62 -1.73 5.50 -10.99
CA GLU A 62 -1.83 4.10 -10.57
C GLU A 62 -0.54 3.31 -10.83
N VAL A 63 -0.12 2.60 -9.80
CA VAL A 63 0.90 1.55 -9.83
C VAL A 63 0.21 0.24 -9.44
N LEU A 64 0.21 -0.72 -10.36
CA LEU A 64 -0.40 -2.03 -10.13
C LEU A 64 0.62 -2.99 -9.55
N LEU A 65 0.27 -3.60 -8.41
CA LEU A 65 1.03 -4.66 -7.77
C LEU A 65 0.50 -6.03 -8.19
N PRO A 66 1.37 -7.00 -8.52
CA PRO A 66 0.94 -8.33 -8.90
C PRO A 66 0.35 -9.08 -7.70
N GLN A 67 -0.41 -10.12 -8.02
CA GLN A 67 -0.83 -11.14 -7.07
C GLN A 67 0.35 -11.68 -6.27
N HIS A 68 0.09 -12.05 -5.01
CA HIS A 68 1.07 -12.57 -4.06
C HIS A 68 2.23 -11.63 -3.72
N SER A 69 2.05 -10.32 -3.90
CA SER A 69 3.01 -9.33 -3.40
C SER A 69 3.22 -9.50 -1.89
N SER A 70 4.47 -9.73 -1.48
CA SER A 70 4.85 -9.90 -0.07
C SER A 70 5.36 -8.60 0.56
N PHE A 71 5.04 -8.39 1.84
CA PHE A 71 5.42 -7.22 2.61
C PHE A 71 5.80 -7.59 4.04
N GLU A 72 6.78 -6.89 4.59
CA GLU A 72 7.01 -6.82 6.03
C GLU A 72 6.22 -5.64 6.60
N ILE A 73 5.48 -5.86 7.69
CA ILE A 73 4.77 -4.78 8.38
C ILE A 73 5.75 -4.10 9.34
N GLU A 74 6.18 -2.89 9.00
CA GLU A 74 7.15 -2.13 9.81
C GLU A 74 6.46 -1.36 10.94
N LYS A 75 5.25 -0.85 10.69
CA LYS A 75 4.57 0.04 11.63
C LYS A 75 3.05 0.01 11.45
N VAL A 76 2.33 0.19 12.55
CA VAL A 76 0.88 0.45 12.55
C VAL A 76 0.60 1.57 13.55
N GLU A 77 0.14 2.71 13.05
CA GLU A 77 -0.20 3.89 13.85
C GLU A 77 -1.67 4.27 13.69
N HIS A 78 -2.23 4.89 14.71
CA HIS A 78 -3.58 5.45 14.67
C HIS A 78 -3.50 6.96 14.90
N ASN A 79 -3.89 7.73 13.90
CA ASN A 79 -4.07 9.16 14.04
C ASN A 79 -5.43 9.41 14.70
N VAL A 80 -5.42 9.81 15.96
CA VAL A 80 -6.64 10.02 16.75
C VAL A 80 -7.45 11.23 16.25
N GLU A 81 -6.80 12.22 15.65
CA GLU A 81 -7.46 13.42 15.15
C GLU A 81 -8.24 13.14 13.86
N SER A 82 -7.66 12.36 12.95
CA SER A 82 -8.31 11.99 11.68
C SER A 82 -9.10 10.70 11.75
N GLY A 83 -8.88 9.85 12.78
CA GLY A 83 -9.45 8.50 12.88
C GLY A 83 -8.83 7.51 11.88
N THR A 84 -7.72 7.86 11.24
CA THR A 84 -7.06 7.08 10.20
C THR A 84 -5.97 6.19 10.80
N TYR A 85 -5.88 4.95 10.33
CA TYR A 85 -4.74 4.08 10.59
C TYR A 85 -3.71 4.21 9.47
N LEU A 86 -2.45 4.45 9.82
CA LEU A 86 -1.33 4.41 8.90
C LEU A 86 -0.60 3.08 9.10
N ILE A 87 -0.42 2.32 8.03
CA ILE A 87 0.24 1.02 8.03
C ILE A 87 1.43 1.09 7.08
N ASP A 88 2.64 1.12 7.66
CA ASP A 88 3.88 1.18 6.90
C ASP A 88 4.31 -0.24 6.53
N LEU A 89 4.48 -0.47 5.23
CA LEU A 89 4.83 -1.74 4.65
C LEU A 89 6.16 -1.61 3.91
N LYS A 90 7.07 -2.54 4.16
CA LYS A 90 8.26 -2.71 3.34
C LYS A 90 8.04 -3.84 2.37
N ALA A 91 8.19 -3.53 1.09
CA ALA A 91 7.97 -4.49 0.04
C ALA A 91 9.14 -5.50 -0.02
N LEU A 92 8.85 -6.80 0.14
CA LEU A 92 9.83 -7.91 0.08
C LEU A 92 9.97 -8.52 -1.32
N PRO A 93 11.17 -9.00 -1.73
CA PRO A 93 11.45 -9.53 -3.06
C PRO A 93 10.49 -10.62 -3.54
#